data_AF-A0AAD7RPW5-F1
#
_entry.id   AF-A0AAD7RPW5-F1
#
_cell.length_a   1.000
_cell.length_b   1.000
_cell.length_c   1.000
_cell.angle_alpha   90.00
_cell.angle_beta   90.00
_cell.angle_gamma   90.00
#
_symmetry.space_group_name_H-M   'P 1'
#
loop_
_entity.id
_entity.type
_entity.pdbx_description
1 polymer ?
#
loop_
_entity_poly.entity_id
_entity_poly.type
_entity_poly.pdbx_seq_one_letter_code
_entity_poly.pdbx_strand_id
1 'polypeptide(L)'
;MTGRKRTQEGQVEGHSPEEKVVTWFNHFRRLLGTTAEGDEEEIPSFLKNLNIDDGPFTTSEFARAKTTLREGKSAGPDGIPQRS
;
A
#
# COMPACT_ATOMS: atom_id res chain seq x y z
N MET A 1 16.64 -16.48 35.92
CA MET A 1 16.68 -15.90 34.55
C MET A 1 16.63 -17.05 33.56
N THR A 2 15.63 -17.09 32.68
CA THR A 2 15.65 -17.96 31.49
C THR A 2 15.11 -17.12 30.33
N GLY A 3 16.02 -16.75 29.41
CA GLY A 3 15.76 -15.81 28.34
C GLY A 3 14.96 -16.45 27.22
N ARG A 4 13.83 -15.85 26.86
CA ARG A 4 13.08 -16.20 25.65
C ARG A 4 13.91 -15.76 24.43
N LYS A 5 14.50 -16.71 23.70
CA LYS A 5 15.04 -16.46 22.37
C LYS A 5 13.85 -16.22 21.44
N ARG A 6 13.72 -15.02 20.88
CA ARG A 6 12.76 -14.77 19.80
C ARG A 6 13.20 -15.58 18.59
N THR A 7 12.35 -16.47 18.11
CA THR A 7 12.52 -17.11 16.80
C THR A 7 12.47 -16.00 15.75
N GLN A 8 13.40 -15.97 14.80
CA GLN A 8 13.36 -14.98 13.72
C GLN A 8 12.25 -15.37 12.75
N GLU A 9 11.07 -14.80 12.97
CA GLU A 9 9.96 -14.89 12.04
C GLU A 9 10.35 -14.17 10.73
N GLY A 10 10.15 -14.84 9.59
CA GLY A 10 10.43 -14.28 8.25
C GLY A 10 11.72 -14.74 7.58
N GLN A 11 12.56 -15.56 8.23
CA GLN A 11 13.72 -16.17 7.57
C GLN A 11 13.36 -17.52 6.94
N VAL A 12 13.57 -17.64 5.63
CA VAL A 12 13.42 -18.92 4.91
C VAL A 12 14.67 -19.76 5.15
N GLU A 13 14.47 -21.00 5.59
CA GLU A 13 15.54 -21.99 5.74
C GLU A 13 16.16 -22.32 4.37
N GLY A 14 17.47 -22.55 4.35
CA GLY A 14 18.21 -22.90 3.14
C GLY A 14 19.70 -22.61 3.30
N HIS A 15 20.55 -23.50 2.82
CA HIS A 15 22.01 -23.42 2.95
C HIS A 15 22.67 -22.72 1.76
N SER A 16 21.92 -22.44 0.68
CA SER A 16 22.32 -21.60 -0.45
C SER A 16 21.22 -20.61 -0.87
N PRO A 17 21.57 -19.56 -1.65
CA PRO A 17 20.58 -18.67 -2.24
C PRO A 17 19.53 -19.41 -3.08
N GLU A 18 19.94 -20.40 -3.87
CA GLU A 18 19.05 -21.17 -4.74
C GLU A 18 18.05 -21.99 -3.92
N GLU A 19 18.52 -22.64 -2.85
CA GLU A 19 17.66 -23.39 -1.93
C GLU A 19 16.64 -22.48 -1.24
N LYS A 20 17.04 -21.26 -0.84
CA LYS A 20 16.12 -20.30 -0.23
C LYS A 20 15.04 -19.85 -1.21
N VAL A 21 15.38 -19.62 -2.49
CA VAL A 21 14.41 -19.26 -3.53
C VAL A 21 13.41 -20.39 -3.73
N VAL A 22 13.87 -21.64 -3.85
CA VAL A 22 13.00 -22.81 -4.00
C VAL A 22 12.12 -23.01 -2.77
N THR A 23 12.68 -22.85 -1.58
CA THR A 23 11.96 -23.01 -0.31
C THR A 23 10.89 -21.93 -0.15
N TRP A 24 11.22 -20.67 -0.45
CA TRP A 24 10.27 -19.56 -0.43
C TRP A 24 9.15 -19.76 -1.46
N PHE A 25 9.52 -20.11 -2.71
CA PHE A 25 8.55 -20.38 -3.77
C PHE A 25 7.58 -21.49 -3.38
N ASN A 26 8.09 -22.62 -2.88
CA ASN A 26 7.25 -23.75 -2.48
C ASN A 26 6.37 -23.40 -1.27
N HIS A 27 6.89 -22.65 -0.30
CA HIS A 27 6.14 -22.21 0.87
C HIS A 27 4.93 -21.36 0.45
N PHE A 28 5.17 -20.29 -0.34
CA PHE A 28 4.10 -19.41 -0.78
C PHE A 28 3.19 -20.04 -1.82
N ARG A 29 3.69 -20.94 -2.68
CA ARG A 29 2.84 -21.71 -3.60
C ARG A 29 1.85 -22.59 -2.85
N ARG A 30 2.24 -23.19 -1.73
CA ARG A 30 1.30 -23.97 -0.88
C ARG A 30 0.31 -23.06 -0.17
N LEU A 31 0.81 -21.93 0.35
CA LEU A 31 -0.01 -20.98 1.12
C LEU A 31 -1.04 -20.24 0.27
N LEU A 32 -0.66 -19.77 -0.91
CA LEU A 32 -1.47 -18.91 -1.78
C LEU A 32 -2.01 -19.64 -3.02
N GLY A 33 -1.43 -20.77 -3.40
CA GLY A 33 -1.82 -21.54 -4.58
C GLY A 33 -2.92 -22.56 -4.31
N THR A 34 -3.43 -22.60 -3.08
CA THR A 34 -4.69 -23.27 -2.76
C THR A 34 -5.74 -22.16 -2.61
N THR A 35 -6.86 -22.28 -3.33
CA THR A 35 -8.03 -21.44 -3.07
C THR A 35 -8.39 -21.63 -1.60
N ALA A 36 -8.39 -20.56 -0.82
CA ALA A 36 -8.78 -20.65 0.59
C ALA A 36 -10.17 -21.31 0.66
N GLU A 37 -10.31 -22.34 1.51
CA GLU A 37 -11.62 -22.91 1.75
C GLU A 37 -12.45 -21.91 2.58
N GLY A 38 -13.52 -21.41 1.99
CA GLY A 38 -14.41 -20.43 2.58
C GLY A 38 -15.17 -19.65 1.51
N ASP A 39 -16.36 -19.16 1.87
CA ASP A 39 -17.07 -18.21 1.03
C ASP A 39 -16.30 -16.88 1.04
N GLU A 40 -16.24 -16.20 -0.10
CA GLU A 40 -15.76 -14.82 -0.15
C GLU A 40 -16.68 -13.96 0.73
N GLU A 41 -16.17 -13.52 1.88
CA GLU A 41 -16.91 -12.59 2.73
C GLU A 41 -16.92 -11.22 2.05
N GLU A 42 -18.11 -10.76 1.63
CA GLU A 42 -18.27 -9.42 1.11
C GLU A 42 -17.95 -8.41 2.22
N ILE A 43 -16.80 -7.75 2.14
CA ILE A 43 -16.43 -6.70 3.09
C ILE A 43 -17.34 -5.49 2.84
N PRO A 44 -18.20 -5.11 3.80
CA PRO A 44 -19.10 -3.99 3.59
C PRO A 44 -18.30 -2.69 3.43
N SER A 45 -18.58 -1.92 2.38
CA SER A 45 -18.04 -0.57 2.30
C SER A 45 -18.52 0.25 3.51
N PHE A 46 -17.56 0.81 4.26
CA PHE A 46 -17.85 1.71 5.37
C PHE A 46 -18.37 3.08 4.88
N LEU A 47 -18.00 3.48 3.67
CA LEU A 47 -18.50 4.69 3.01
C LEU A 47 -19.53 4.29 1.97
N LYS A 48 -20.80 4.46 2.32
CA LYS A 48 -21.92 4.30 1.40
C LYS A 48 -22.39 5.67 0.94
N ASN A 49 -22.79 5.78 -0.33
CA ASN A 49 -23.40 7.00 -0.90
C ASN A 49 -22.54 8.26 -0.75
N LEU A 50 -21.24 8.14 -1.08
CA LEU A 50 -20.40 9.32 -1.16
C LEU A 50 -20.98 10.26 -2.23
N ASN A 51 -21.21 11.52 -1.87
CA ASN A 51 -21.62 12.57 -2.80
C ASN A 51 -20.40 13.04 -3.62
N ILE A 52 -19.77 12.08 -4.30
CA ILE A 52 -18.67 12.29 -5.22
C ILE A 52 -19.27 12.18 -6.61
N ASP A 53 -18.99 13.19 -7.43
CA ASP A 53 -19.25 13.13 -8.86
C ASP A 53 -18.16 12.26 -9.50
N ASP A 54 -18.54 11.06 -9.96
CA ASP A 54 -17.67 10.14 -10.70
C ASP A 54 -17.79 10.31 -12.22
N GLY A 55 -18.49 11.36 -12.65
CA GLY A 55 -18.63 11.74 -14.04
C GLY A 55 -17.35 12.31 -14.67
N PRO A 56 -17.40 12.62 -15.98
CA PRO A 56 -16.27 13.22 -16.67
C PRO A 56 -15.89 14.58 -16.08
N PHE A 57 -14.60 14.86 -16.04
CA PHE A 57 -14.06 16.13 -15.56
C PHE A 57 -14.66 17.33 -16.31
N THR A 58 -15.11 18.33 -15.56
CA THR A 58 -15.85 19.48 -16.08
C THR A 58 -14.97 20.73 -16.23
N THR A 59 -15.41 21.66 -17.07
CA THR A 59 -14.79 22.98 -17.21
C THR A 59 -14.84 23.80 -15.91
N SER A 60 -15.87 23.58 -15.09
CA SER A 60 -16.01 24.25 -13.79
C SER A 60 -14.95 23.78 -12.79
N GLU A 61 -14.64 22.49 -12.78
CA GLU A 61 -13.57 21.92 -11.97
C GLU A 61 -12.21 22.40 -12.44
N PHE A 62 -12.01 22.51 -13.76
CA PHE A 62 -10.80 23.09 -14.33
C PHE A 62 -10.59 24.54 -13.89
N ALA A 63 -11.63 25.37 -13.97
CA ALA A 63 -11.57 26.76 -13.52
C ALA A 63 -11.26 26.85 -12.02
N ARG A 64 -11.93 26.04 -11.20
CA ARG A 64 -11.65 25.95 -9.76
C ARG A 64 -10.20 25.54 -9.50
N ALA A 65 -9.72 24.46 -10.12
CA ALA A 65 -8.35 23.98 -9.98
C ALA A 65 -7.32 25.06 -10.32
N LYS A 66 -7.54 25.79 -11.42
CA LYS A 66 -6.70 26.94 -11.80
C LYS A 66 -6.69 28.03 -10.73
N THR A 67 -7.85 28.41 -10.19
CA THR A 67 -7.91 29.46 -9.16
C THR A 67 -7.28 29.03 -7.83
N THR A 68 -7.31 27.73 -7.51
CA THR A 68 -6.70 27.17 -6.30
C THR A 68 -5.21 26.91 -6.45
N LEU A 69 -4.67 26.93 -7.68
CA LEU A 69 -3.27 26.70 -7.95
C LEU A 69 -2.47 27.90 -7.42
N ARG A 70 -1.84 27.73 -6.25
CA ARG A 70 -0.86 28.70 -5.77
C ARG A 70 0.44 28.47 -6.54
N GLU A 71 0.82 29.43 -7.38
CA GLU A 71 2.13 29.41 -8.03
C GLU A 71 3.23 29.62 -6.98
N GLY A 72 4.00 28.57 -6.73
CA GLY A 72 5.09 28.55 -5.77
C GLY A 72 5.25 27.15 -5.19
N LYS A 73 6.49 26.64 -5.13
CA LYS A 73 6.77 25.40 -4.39
C LYS A 73 6.32 25.61 -2.95
N SER A 74 5.53 24.69 -2.41
CA SER A 74 5.32 24.62 -0.97
C SER A 74 6.71 24.67 -0.30
N ALA A 75 6.89 25.53 0.70
CA ALA A 75 8.08 25.43 1.54
C ALA A 75 8.15 23.99 2.04
N GLY A 76 9.36 23.43 2.11
CA GLY A 76 9.55 22.13 2.75
C GLY A 76 9.03 22.17 4.18
N PRO A 77 8.94 21.03 4.88
CA PRO A 77 8.53 21.00 6.29
C PRO A 77 9.42 21.86 7.21
N ASP A 78 10.56 22.35 6.71
CA ASP A 78 11.47 23.32 7.35
C ASP A 78 11.07 24.80 7.15
N GLY A 79 10.06 25.11 6.35
CA GLY A 79 9.46 26.44 6.24
C GLY A 79 10.30 27.46 5.44
N ILE A 80 11.35 27.04 4.74
CA ILE A 80 12.23 27.96 4.01
C ILE A 80 11.78 28.09 2.54
N PRO A 81 11.49 29.31 2.02
CA PRO A 81 11.21 29.50 0.60
C PRO A 81 12.47 29.24 -0.24
N GLN A 82 12.32 28.64 -1.42
CA GLN A 82 13.47 28.41 -2.31
C GLN A 82 14.04 29.75 -2.80
N ARG A 83 15.35 29.95 -2.61
CA ARG A 83 16.06 31.13 -3.14
C ARG A 83 16.05 31.08 -4.67
N SER A 84 15.64 32.19 -5.28
CA SER A 84 15.62 32.41 -6.74
C SER A 84 16.98 32.26 -7.38
#